data_AF-A0A7C4QTX5-F1
#
_entry.id   AF-A0A7C4QTX5-F1
#
_cell.length_a   1.000
_cell.length_b   1.000
_cell.length_c   1.000
_cell.angle_alpha   90.00
_cell.angle_beta   90.00
_cell.angle_gamma   90.00
#
_symmetry.space_group_name_H-M   'P 1'
#
loop_
_entity.id
_entity.type
_entity.pdbx_description
1 polymer ?
#
loop_
_entity_poly.entity_id
_entity_poly.type
_entity_poly.pdbx_seq_one_letter_code
_entity_poly.pdbx_strand_id
1 'polypeptide(L)'
;MRYIFLVFFSVAALVVLIAGFRGGVSRRPPIELFPDMVRQAKQRPQFENPFFPDGRGSRTRVEGTVSRGDAYEESPLTTGRVSGTTNFVELNPLPVNQALLARGQERFNIHCAPCHGAQADGNGITKKIAAMGVVANLHDKRIVIMPDGEIFNTVSHGKNLMSGYASDINLEDRWAVVAYLRALQLSKLGSASDVPDEFRAKLK
;
A
#
# COMPACT_ATOMS: atom_id res chain seq x y z
N MET A 1 8.74 21.87 -69.94
CA MET A 1 8.00 20.69 -69.41
C MET A 1 8.89 19.52 -69.00
N ARG A 2 9.91 19.13 -69.80
CA ARG A 2 10.73 17.92 -69.53
C ARG A 2 11.55 17.94 -68.22
N TYR A 3 11.99 19.12 -67.76
CA TYR A 3 12.79 19.26 -66.53
C TYR A 3 11.97 19.47 -65.26
N ILE A 4 10.68 19.82 -65.38
CA ILE A 4 9.81 20.12 -64.23
C ILE A 4 9.62 18.85 -63.37
N PHE A 5 9.40 17.70 -64.00
CA PHE A 5 9.28 16.43 -63.30
C PHE A 5 10.58 16.02 -62.63
N LEU A 6 11.73 16.22 -63.26
CA LEU A 6 13.03 15.90 -62.67
C LEU A 6 13.32 16.77 -61.43
N VAL A 7 13.07 18.08 -61.50
CA VAL A 7 13.20 18.97 -60.35
C VAL A 7 12.24 18.56 -59.23
N PHE A 8 10.99 18.24 -59.56
CA PHE A 8 10.00 17.78 -58.57
C PHE A 8 10.43 16.49 -57.86
N PHE A 9 10.89 15.48 -58.61
CA PHE A 9 11.40 14.23 -58.02
C PHE A 9 12.65 14.45 -57.17
N SER A 10 13.54 15.35 -57.59
CA SER A 10 14.75 15.71 -56.84
C SER A 10 14.40 16.35 -55.50
N VAL A 11 13.43 17.28 -55.50
CA VAL A 11 12.94 17.95 -54.28
C VAL A 11 12.21 16.95 -53.38
N ALA A 12 11.36 16.08 -53.93
CA ALA A 12 10.68 15.06 -53.14
C ALA A 12 11.66 14.08 -52.48
N ALA A 13 12.68 13.62 -53.21
CA ALA A 13 13.73 12.76 -52.67
C ALA A 13 14.54 13.45 -51.58
N LEU A 14 14.89 14.74 -51.78
CA LEU A 14 15.58 15.55 -50.78
C LEU A 14 14.76 15.68 -49.49
N VAL A 15 13.44 15.92 -49.60
CA VAL A 15 12.55 16.02 -48.44
C VAL A 15 12.49 14.70 -47.66
N VAL A 16 12.39 13.56 -48.34
CA VAL A 16 12.39 12.24 -47.67
C VAL A 16 13.73 11.94 -46.99
N LEU A 17 14.85 12.28 -47.63
CA LEU A 17 16.19 12.09 -47.05
C LEU A 17 16.45 12.97 -45.82
N ILE A 18 15.97 14.23 -45.84
CA ILE A 18 16.14 15.17 -44.72
C ILE A 18 15.17 14.85 -43.57
N ALA A 19 13.90 14.55 -43.87
CA ALA A 19 12.89 14.31 -42.86
C ALA A 19 13.00 12.91 -42.22
N GLY A 20 13.67 11.97 -42.89
CA GLY A 20 13.87 10.59 -42.44
C GLY A 20 12.57 9.79 -42.30
N PHE A 21 12.70 8.53 -41.85
CA PHE A 21 11.54 7.72 -41.45
C PHE A 21 11.01 8.22 -40.10
N ARG A 22 9.85 8.87 -40.12
CA ARG A 22 9.16 9.33 -38.91
C ARG A 22 8.50 8.14 -38.19
N GLY A 23 8.43 8.20 -36.85
CA GLY A 23 7.73 7.21 -36.02
C GLY A 23 8.61 6.30 -35.16
N GLY A 24 9.91 6.58 -35.04
CA GLY A 24 10.79 5.84 -34.14
C GLY A 24 10.43 6.06 -32.65
N VAL A 25 10.49 5.00 -31.85
CA VAL A 25 10.33 5.09 -30.40
C VAL A 25 11.61 5.67 -29.79
N SER A 26 11.49 6.80 -29.10
CA SER A 26 12.59 7.43 -28.35
C SER A 26 12.53 7.08 -26.87
N ARG A 27 13.69 6.87 -26.24
CA ARG A 27 13.83 6.76 -24.78
C ARG A 27 13.99 8.12 -24.10
N ARG A 28 14.24 9.20 -24.87
CA ARG A 28 14.33 10.56 -24.33
C ARG A 28 12.92 11.15 -24.20
N PRO A 29 12.72 12.07 -23.24
CA PRO A 29 11.48 12.84 -23.17
C PRO A 29 11.10 13.43 -24.54
N PRO A 30 9.81 13.40 -24.92
CA PRO A 30 9.35 14.02 -26.15
C PRO A 30 9.72 15.50 -26.22
N ILE A 31 9.95 15.99 -27.42
CA ILE A 31 10.16 17.43 -27.65
C ILE A 31 8.80 18.12 -27.47
N GLU A 32 8.74 19.06 -26.53
CA GLU A 32 7.56 19.89 -26.28
C GLU A 32 7.68 21.20 -27.06
N LEU A 33 6.78 21.43 -28.03
CA LEU A 33 6.79 22.65 -28.84
C LEU A 33 6.30 23.89 -28.06
N PHE A 34 5.34 23.71 -27.14
CA PHE A 34 4.76 24.79 -26.33
C PHE A 34 4.69 24.37 -24.85
N PRO A 35 5.79 24.50 -24.09
CA PRO A 35 5.86 24.01 -22.71
C PRO A 35 5.31 24.97 -21.64
N ASP A 36 4.76 26.13 -22.03
CA ASP A 36 4.47 27.28 -21.16
C ASP A 36 3.73 26.93 -19.86
N MET A 37 2.71 26.08 -19.93
CA MET A 37 1.92 25.66 -18.77
C MET A 37 2.14 24.19 -18.36
N VAL A 38 3.12 23.52 -18.96
CA VAL A 38 3.50 22.13 -18.61
C VAL A 38 4.25 22.12 -17.28
N ARG A 39 5.26 22.99 -17.16
CA ARG A 39 6.06 23.20 -15.95
C ARG A 39 5.72 24.55 -15.33
N GLN A 40 4.78 24.53 -14.39
CA GLN A 40 4.29 25.74 -13.73
C GLN A 40 5.15 26.08 -12.52
N ALA A 41 5.29 27.37 -12.20
CA ALA A 41 5.96 27.88 -11.00
C ALA A 41 5.09 27.68 -9.73
N LYS A 42 4.62 26.45 -9.49
CA LYS A 42 3.87 26.06 -8.30
C LYS A 42 4.38 24.72 -7.78
N GLN A 43 4.41 24.55 -6.47
CA GLN A 43 4.80 23.29 -5.86
C GLN A 43 3.69 22.26 -6.07
N ARG A 44 4.05 21.08 -6.62
CA ARG A 44 3.17 19.90 -6.68
C ARG A 44 3.59 18.89 -5.61
N PRO A 45 2.69 17.99 -5.16
CA PRO A 45 3.06 16.90 -4.27
C PRO A 45 4.22 16.09 -4.87
N GLN A 46 5.22 15.77 -4.04
CA GLN A 46 6.41 14.99 -4.42
C GLN A 46 7.28 15.62 -5.53
N PHE A 47 7.09 16.91 -5.84
CA PHE A 47 7.95 17.62 -6.79
C PHE A 47 9.25 18.08 -6.11
N GLU A 48 10.34 18.07 -6.86
CA GLU A 48 11.64 18.53 -6.39
C GLU A 48 11.61 20.04 -6.08
N ASN A 49 12.34 20.47 -5.05
CA ASN A 49 12.47 21.88 -4.72
C ASN A 49 13.92 22.20 -4.31
N PRO A 50 14.67 22.96 -5.13
CA PRO A 50 16.07 23.29 -4.86
C PRO A 50 16.27 24.29 -3.72
N PHE A 51 15.19 24.91 -3.21
CA PHE A 51 15.27 25.81 -2.06
C PHE A 51 15.65 25.06 -0.78
N PHE A 52 15.26 23.79 -0.64
CA PHE A 52 15.55 22.99 0.55
C PHE A 52 16.77 22.08 0.32
N PRO A 53 17.65 21.89 1.32
CA PRO A 53 18.87 21.08 1.18
C PRO A 53 18.64 19.61 0.79
N ASP A 54 17.47 19.07 1.14
CA ASP A 54 17.08 17.68 0.84
C ASP A 54 16.38 17.53 -0.53
N GLY A 55 16.21 18.63 -1.28
CA GLY A 55 15.54 18.66 -2.59
C GLY A 55 14.04 18.36 -2.52
N ARG A 56 13.44 18.19 -1.34
CA ARG A 56 12.04 17.77 -1.20
C ARG A 56 11.12 18.99 -1.14
N GLY A 57 10.19 19.06 -2.09
CA GLY A 57 9.10 20.03 -2.04
C GLY A 57 8.06 19.74 -0.95
N SER A 58 7.76 18.46 -0.71
CA SER A 58 6.87 18.05 0.38
C SER A 58 7.63 18.04 1.70
N ARG A 59 7.30 18.99 2.60
CA ARG A 59 7.90 19.08 3.94
C ARG A 59 7.22 18.16 4.94
N THR A 60 7.98 17.70 5.93
CA THR A 60 7.45 16.98 7.08
C THR A 60 6.64 17.93 7.96
N ARG A 61 5.65 17.39 8.69
CA ARG A 61 4.93 18.14 9.71
C ARG A 61 5.87 18.41 10.90
N VAL A 62 5.64 19.53 11.58
CA VAL A 62 6.29 19.81 12.88
C VAL A 62 5.76 18.81 13.90
N GLU A 63 6.64 18.27 14.73
CA GLU A 63 6.29 17.31 15.77
C GLU A 63 5.21 17.88 16.72
N GLY A 64 4.28 17.03 17.15
CA GLY A 64 3.15 17.42 18.00
C GLY A 64 2.01 18.16 17.28
N THR A 65 2.10 18.42 15.97
CA THR A 65 1.00 19.06 15.22
C THR A 65 -0.14 18.07 14.98
N VAL A 66 -1.36 18.47 15.37
CA VAL A 66 -2.60 17.73 15.10
C VAL A 66 -3.38 18.41 13.97
N SER A 67 -3.74 17.66 12.93
CA SER A 67 -4.58 18.19 11.84
C SER A 67 -6.05 18.26 12.26
N ARG A 68 -6.79 19.25 11.75
CA ARG A 68 -8.24 19.32 11.96
C ARG A 68 -8.91 18.13 11.25
N GLY A 69 -9.65 17.33 12.02
CA GLY A 69 -10.36 16.15 11.53
C GLY A 69 -9.60 14.84 11.72
N ASP A 70 -8.32 14.88 12.12
CA ASP A 70 -7.62 13.68 12.56
C ASP A 70 -8.11 13.29 13.95
N ALA A 71 -8.27 11.98 14.18
CA ALA A 71 -8.60 11.44 15.49
C ALA A 71 -7.37 11.59 16.41
N TYR A 72 -7.43 12.57 17.32
CA TYR A 72 -6.33 12.88 18.24
C TYR A 72 -6.55 12.30 19.65
N GLU A 73 -7.79 11.96 19.98
CA GLU A 73 -8.15 11.46 21.30
C GLU A 73 -7.54 10.08 21.54
N GLU A 74 -7.02 9.87 22.75
CA GLU A 74 -6.55 8.56 23.19
C GLU A 74 -7.75 7.64 23.44
N SER A 75 -8.10 6.89 22.39
CA SER A 75 -9.20 5.93 22.41
C SER A 75 -8.70 4.54 22.02
N PRO A 76 -9.47 3.49 22.35
CA PRO A 76 -9.24 2.15 21.81
C PRO A 76 -9.10 2.12 20.30
N LEU A 77 -9.87 2.95 19.60
CA LEU A 77 -9.88 3.01 18.14
C LEU A 77 -8.58 3.59 17.58
N THR A 78 -8.01 4.63 18.18
CA THR A 78 -6.82 5.33 17.68
C THR A 78 -5.52 4.65 18.07
N THR A 79 -5.44 4.13 19.29
CA THR A 79 -4.19 3.63 19.88
C THR A 79 -4.13 2.12 20.01
N GLY A 80 -5.27 1.43 19.96
CA GLY A 80 -5.38 0.01 20.34
C GLY A 80 -5.23 -0.22 21.85
N ARG A 81 -5.24 0.83 22.67
CA ARG A 81 -5.12 0.74 24.13
C ARG A 81 -6.42 1.09 24.83
N VAL A 82 -6.61 0.53 26.02
CA VAL A 82 -7.68 0.97 26.93
C VAL A 82 -7.34 2.37 27.43
N SER A 83 -8.25 3.33 27.22
CA SER A 83 -8.04 4.74 27.57
C SER A 83 -7.56 4.92 29.00
N GLY A 84 -6.52 5.73 29.19
CA GLY A 84 -5.91 6.00 30.49
C GLY A 84 -5.01 4.88 31.04
N THR A 85 -4.74 3.83 30.26
CA THR A 85 -3.86 2.72 30.68
C THR A 85 -2.83 2.37 29.61
N THR A 86 -1.84 1.56 29.98
CA THR A 86 -0.86 0.98 29.03
C THR A 86 -1.33 -0.34 28.41
N ASN A 87 -2.48 -0.86 28.84
CA ASN A 87 -2.99 -2.15 28.41
C ASN A 87 -3.64 -2.06 27.02
N PHE A 88 -3.44 -3.10 26.21
CA PHE A 88 -4.08 -3.22 24.90
C PHE A 88 -5.52 -3.67 25.03
N VAL A 89 -6.38 -3.23 24.11
CA VAL A 89 -7.75 -3.76 24.02
C VAL A 89 -7.71 -5.20 23.53
N GLU A 90 -8.49 -6.06 24.17
CA GLU A 90 -8.54 -7.48 23.82
C GLU A 90 -9.20 -7.71 22.46
N LEU A 91 -10.27 -6.96 22.18
CA LEU A 91 -11.11 -7.14 20.99
C LEU A 91 -11.10 -5.90 20.11
N ASN A 92 -11.25 -6.14 18.82
CA ASN A 92 -11.46 -5.11 17.81
C ASN A 92 -12.68 -4.22 18.16
N PRO A 93 -12.52 -2.89 18.27
CA PRO A 93 -13.61 -1.99 18.61
C PRO A 93 -14.62 -1.79 17.47
N LEU A 94 -14.31 -2.20 16.24
CA LEU A 94 -15.21 -2.09 15.10
C LEU A 94 -16.16 -3.30 14.98
N PRO A 95 -17.41 -3.09 14.52
CA PRO A 95 -18.33 -4.20 14.29
C PRO A 95 -17.82 -5.11 13.18
N VAL A 96 -17.53 -6.37 13.52
CA VAL A 96 -17.05 -7.37 12.57
C VAL A 96 -18.21 -7.85 11.70
N ASN A 97 -18.24 -7.35 10.46
CA ASN A 97 -19.21 -7.73 9.44
C ASN A 97 -18.51 -8.13 8.13
N GLN A 98 -19.28 -8.62 7.16
CA GLN A 98 -18.72 -9.09 5.90
C GLN A 98 -17.99 -7.99 5.11
N ALA A 99 -18.48 -6.75 5.17
CA ALA A 99 -17.83 -5.62 4.49
C ALA A 99 -16.47 -5.30 5.11
N LEU A 100 -16.36 -5.30 6.44
CA LEU A 100 -15.10 -5.11 7.15
C LEU A 100 -14.12 -6.24 6.83
N LEU A 101 -14.57 -7.49 6.81
CA LEU A 101 -13.71 -8.63 6.47
C LEU A 101 -13.23 -8.59 5.02
N ALA A 102 -14.10 -8.23 4.06
CA ALA A 102 -13.72 -8.07 2.66
C ALA A 102 -12.69 -6.95 2.50
N ARG A 103 -12.87 -5.82 3.21
CA ARG A 103 -11.91 -4.72 3.23
C ARG A 103 -10.58 -5.14 3.86
N GLY A 104 -10.65 -5.87 4.98
CA GLY A 104 -9.48 -6.43 5.66
C GLY A 104 -8.69 -7.38 4.77
N GLN A 105 -9.38 -8.24 4.02
CA GLN A 105 -8.77 -9.13 3.04
C GLN A 105 -8.03 -8.35 1.95
N GLU A 106 -8.67 -7.36 1.35
CA GLU A 106 -8.07 -6.51 0.32
C GLU A 106 -6.77 -5.87 0.85
N ARG A 107 -6.83 -5.24 2.03
CA ARG A 107 -5.69 -4.55 2.63
C ARG A 107 -4.59 -5.51 3.08
N PHE A 108 -4.95 -6.65 3.67
CA PHE A 108 -3.98 -7.68 4.06
C PHE A 108 -3.24 -8.22 2.83
N ASN A 109 -3.94 -8.47 1.73
CA ASN A 109 -3.33 -8.98 0.50
C ASN A 109 -2.35 -7.98 -0.13
N ILE A 110 -2.62 -6.67 -0.02
CA ILE A 110 -1.75 -5.61 -0.55
C ILE A 110 -0.51 -5.41 0.35
N HIS A 111 -0.70 -5.29 1.66
CA HIS A 111 0.37 -4.81 2.56
C HIS A 111 1.06 -5.92 3.36
N CYS A 112 0.34 -6.98 3.74
CA CYS A 112 0.82 -7.98 4.71
C CYS A 112 1.24 -9.29 4.04
N ALA A 113 0.44 -9.78 3.07
CA ALA A 113 0.65 -11.04 2.38
C ALA A 113 1.99 -11.15 1.62
N PRO A 114 2.59 -10.08 1.06
CA PRO A 114 3.90 -10.19 0.43
C PRO A 114 4.98 -10.76 1.37
N CYS A 115 4.89 -10.45 2.67
CA CYS A 115 5.81 -10.96 3.69
C CYS A 115 5.23 -12.17 4.43
N HIS A 116 4.02 -12.05 4.97
CA HIS A 116 3.41 -13.06 5.84
C HIS A 116 2.70 -14.20 5.07
N GLY A 117 2.60 -14.12 3.75
CA GLY A 117 1.86 -15.08 2.92
C GLY A 117 0.34 -14.82 2.92
N ALA A 118 -0.34 -15.25 1.86
CA ALA A 118 -1.80 -15.09 1.74
C ALA A 118 -2.58 -15.85 2.83
N GLN A 119 -1.99 -16.93 3.36
CA GLN A 119 -2.52 -17.69 4.48
C GLN A 119 -1.93 -17.27 5.83
N ALA A 120 -1.17 -16.17 5.91
CA ALA A 120 -0.55 -15.69 7.15
C ALA A 120 0.43 -16.68 7.83
N ASP A 121 1.05 -17.57 7.05
CA ASP A 121 1.93 -18.65 7.51
C ASP A 121 3.43 -18.27 7.56
N GLY A 122 3.77 -17.03 7.23
CA GLY A 122 5.15 -16.54 7.15
C GLY A 122 5.89 -16.97 5.87
N ASN A 123 5.19 -17.51 4.87
CA ASN A 123 5.78 -17.96 3.60
C ASN A 123 5.39 -17.06 2.41
N GLY A 124 5.49 -15.74 2.61
CA GLY A 124 5.29 -14.75 1.55
C GLY A 124 6.35 -14.80 0.45
N ILE A 125 6.13 -14.02 -0.62
CA ILE A 125 7.04 -13.95 -1.77
C ILE A 125 8.44 -13.49 -1.36
N THR A 126 8.56 -12.60 -0.36
CA THR A 126 9.85 -12.07 0.11
C THR A 126 10.76 -13.16 0.69
N LYS A 127 10.19 -14.20 1.30
CA LYS A 127 10.93 -15.39 1.75
C LYS A 127 11.37 -16.26 0.59
N LYS A 128 10.52 -16.44 -0.42
CA LYS A 128 10.81 -17.26 -1.62
C LYS A 128 11.97 -16.70 -2.45
N ILE A 129 12.09 -15.37 -2.53
CA ILE A 129 13.19 -14.70 -3.25
C ILE A 129 14.42 -14.43 -2.35
N ALA A 130 14.45 -14.98 -1.13
CA ALA A 130 15.51 -14.77 -0.14
C ALA A 130 15.79 -13.30 0.24
N ALA A 131 14.83 -12.39 0.02
CA ALA A 131 14.92 -11.00 0.46
C ALA A 131 14.70 -10.85 1.97
N MET A 132 13.89 -11.72 2.57
CA MET A 132 13.63 -11.76 4.01
C MET A 132 13.68 -13.20 4.51
N GLY A 133 14.75 -13.57 5.21
CA GLY A 133 14.98 -14.95 5.67
C GLY A 133 14.05 -15.40 6.80
N VAL A 134 13.56 -14.46 7.63
CA VAL A 134 12.72 -14.76 8.79
C VAL A 134 11.51 -13.83 8.82
N VAL A 135 10.33 -14.39 8.54
CA VAL A 135 9.04 -13.72 8.73
C VAL A 135 8.20 -14.55 9.68
N ALA A 136 7.54 -13.91 10.64
CA ALA A 136 6.73 -14.59 11.63
C ALA A 136 5.53 -15.29 10.99
N ASN A 137 5.27 -16.53 11.42
CA ASN A 137 4.01 -17.23 11.18
C ASN A 137 2.95 -16.68 12.14
N LEU A 138 1.89 -16.09 11.59
CA LEU A 138 0.86 -15.42 12.40
C LEU A 138 -0.12 -16.40 13.05
N HIS A 139 0.03 -17.70 12.80
CA HIS A 139 -0.68 -18.78 13.50
C HIS A 139 0.04 -19.29 14.75
N ASP A 140 1.24 -18.78 15.05
CA ASP A 140 1.94 -19.15 16.28
C ASP A 140 1.08 -18.81 17.51
N LYS A 141 1.02 -19.72 18.49
CA LYS A 141 0.21 -19.56 19.71
C LYS A 141 0.41 -18.19 20.37
N ARG A 142 1.64 -17.69 20.41
CA ARG A 142 1.97 -16.36 20.98
C ARG A 142 1.27 -15.18 20.28
N ILE A 143 0.98 -15.30 18.98
CA ILE A 143 0.29 -14.27 18.19
C ILE A 143 -1.22 -14.48 18.27
N VAL A 144 -1.66 -15.74 18.27
CA VAL A 144 -3.08 -16.07 18.40
C VAL A 144 -3.66 -15.55 19.72
N ILE A 145 -2.94 -15.69 20.83
CA ILE A 145 -3.39 -15.21 22.15
C ILE A 145 -3.14 -13.72 22.40
N MET A 146 -2.47 -13.04 21.47
CA MET A 146 -2.16 -11.61 21.60
C MET A 146 -3.45 -10.80 21.60
N PRO A 147 -3.58 -9.69 22.36
CA PRO A 147 -4.73 -8.79 22.23
C PRO A 147 -4.82 -8.16 20.84
N ASP A 148 -6.03 -7.92 20.32
CA ASP A 148 -6.22 -7.27 19.02
C ASP A 148 -5.53 -5.89 18.95
N GLY A 149 -5.54 -5.16 20.06
CA GLY A 149 -4.86 -3.87 20.20
C GLY A 149 -3.34 -3.94 20.05
N GLU A 150 -2.69 -5.03 20.48
CA GLU A 150 -1.23 -5.17 20.30
C GLU A 150 -0.89 -5.47 18.83
N ILE A 151 -1.73 -6.24 18.13
CA ILE A 151 -1.57 -6.47 16.69
C ILE A 151 -1.78 -5.15 15.94
N PHE A 152 -2.83 -4.39 16.26
CA PHE A 152 -3.05 -3.05 15.70
C PHE A 152 -1.85 -2.13 15.94
N ASN A 153 -1.28 -2.12 17.15
CA ASN A 153 -0.09 -1.34 17.47
C ASN A 153 1.13 -1.78 16.65
N THR A 154 1.31 -3.09 16.46
CA THR A 154 2.39 -3.64 15.61
C THR A 154 2.23 -3.20 14.16
N VAL A 155 1.01 -3.23 13.61
CA VAL A 155 0.74 -2.71 12.25
C VAL A 155 1.03 -1.21 12.18
N SER A 156 0.68 -0.46 13.23
CA SER A 156 0.81 1.00 13.25
C SER A 156 2.26 1.47 13.36
N HIS A 157 3.00 0.90 14.30
CA HIS A 157 4.32 1.39 14.71
C HIS A 157 5.47 0.46 14.33
N GLY A 158 5.16 -0.73 13.81
CA GLY A 158 6.16 -1.76 13.52
C GLY A 158 6.57 -2.56 14.75
N LYS A 159 7.38 -3.58 14.52
CA LYS A 159 7.99 -4.41 15.58
C LYS A 159 9.24 -5.10 15.03
N ASN A 160 10.37 -4.93 15.71
CA ASN A 160 11.68 -5.46 15.29
C ASN A 160 12.00 -5.02 13.85
N LEU A 161 12.10 -5.99 12.92
CA LEU A 161 12.40 -5.75 11.51
C LEU A 161 11.18 -5.32 10.67
N MET A 162 9.97 -5.40 11.23
CA MET A 162 8.75 -4.98 10.55
C MET A 162 8.55 -3.47 10.73
N SER A 163 8.47 -2.73 9.62
CA SER A 163 8.14 -1.30 9.61
C SER A 163 6.71 -1.02 10.06
N GLY A 164 6.46 0.20 10.56
CA GLY A 164 5.11 0.69 10.82
C GLY A 164 4.41 1.12 9.53
N TYR A 165 3.12 0.82 9.42
CA TYR A 165 2.28 1.08 8.24
C TYR A 165 1.27 2.20 8.46
N ALA A 166 1.34 2.96 9.56
CA ALA A 166 0.40 4.04 9.85
C ALA A 166 0.38 5.17 8.79
N SER A 167 1.45 5.34 8.01
CA SER A 167 1.49 6.29 6.89
C SER A 167 0.77 5.81 5.64
N ASP A 168 0.61 4.50 5.50
CA ASP A 168 0.17 3.84 4.26
C ASP A 168 -1.24 3.25 4.40
N ILE A 169 -1.64 2.88 5.61
CA ILE A 169 -2.91 2.24 5.93
C ILE A 169 -3.68 3.12 6.91
N ASN A 170 -4.89 3.52 6.49
CA ASN A 170 -5.79 4.30 7.33
C ASN A 170 -6.16 3.55 8.62
N LEU A 171 -6.63 4.30 9.63
CA LEU A 171 -6.97 3.76 10.94
C LEU A 171 -7.95 2.59 10.88
N GLU A 172 -9.05 2.74 10.17
CA GLU A 172 -10.13 1.73 10.10
C GLU A 172 -9.66 0.50 9.32
N ASP A 173 -8.85 0.72 8.27
CA ASP A 173 -8.26 -0.34 7.47
C ASP A 173 -7.27 -1.19 8.29
N ARG A 174 -6.53 -0.59 9.24
CA ARG A 174 -5.68 -1.35 10.17
C ARG A 174 -6.50 -2.30 11.04
N TRP A 175 -7.64 -1.85 11.56
CA TRP A 175 -8.57 -2.72 12.30
C TRP A 175 -9.24 -3.77 11.41
N ALA A 176 -9.56 -3.43 10.16
CA ALA A 176 -10.08 -4.40 9.19
C ALA A 176 -9.06 -5.52 8.92
N VAL A 177 -7.78 -5.18 8.78
CA VAL A 177 -6.68 -6.14 8.64
C VAL A 177 -6.58 -7.06 9.86
N VAL A 178 -6.70 -6.52 11.08
CA VAL A 178 -6.72 -7.34 12.31
C VAL A 178 -7.92 -8.29 12.30
N ALA A 179 -9.12 -7.83 11.97
CA ALA A 179 -10.31 -8.68 11.86
C ALA A 179 -10.12 -9.82 10.85
N TYR A 180 -9.56 -9.52 9.68
CA TYR A 180 -9.28 -10.53 8.67
C TYR A 180 -8.19 -11.53 9.11
N LEU A 181 -7.15 -11.07 9.82
CA LEU A 181 -6.15 -11.96 10.41
C LEU A 181 -6.80 -12.94 11.41
N ARG A 182 -7.73 -12.48 12.25
CA ARG A 182 -8.48 -13.36 13.15
C ARG A 182 -9.32 -14.38 12.40
N ALA A 183 -9.95 -13.99 11.31
CA ALA A 183 -10.68 -14.94 10.45
C ALA A 183 -9.74 -16.00 9.84
N LEU A 184 -8.53 -15.62 9.42
CA LEU A 184 -7.51 -16.57 8.95
C LEU A 184 -7.05 -17.55 10.05
N GLN A 185 -6.84 -17.05 11.27
CA GLN A 185 -6.50 -17.90 12.42
C GLN A 185 -7.62 -18.89 12.74
N LEU A 186 -8.88 -18.43 12.76
CA LEU A 186 -10.05 -19.28 12.98
C LEU A 186 -10.21 -20.31 11.85
N SER A 187 -9.97 -19.93 10.60
CA SER A 187 -10.03 -20.86 9.47
C SER A 187 -9.00 -21.99 9.55
N LYS A 188 -7.88 -21.80 10.26
CA LYS A 188 -6.80 -22.80 10.35
C LYS A 188 -6.84 -23.61 11.65
N LEU A 189 -7.20 -22.96 12.75
CA LEU A 189 -7.19 -23.54 14.10
C LEU A 189 -8.59 -23.95 14.59
N GLY A 190 -9.63 -23.53 13.87
CA GLY A 190 -11.01 -23.86 14.20
C GLY A 190 -11.31 -25.35 14.04
N SER A 191 -12.29 -25.79 14.81
CA SER A 191 -12.83 -27.14 14.82
C SER A 191 -14.17 -27.19 14.07
N ALA A 192 -14.62 -28.38 13.68
CA ALA A 192 -15.93 -28.54 13.03
C ALA A 192 -17.09 -28.07 13.92
N SER A 193 -16.93 -28.06 15.26
CA SER A 193 -17.91 -27.52 16.20
C SER A 193 -18.06 -26.00 16.13
N ASP A 194 -17.05 -25.27 15.66
CA ASP A 194 -17.10 -23.79 15.57
C ASP A 194 -17.94 -23.32 14.36
N VAL A 195 -18.24 -24.23 13.43
CA VAL A 195 -19.09 -23.95 12.28
C VAL A 195 -20.56 -23.96 12.73
N PRO A 196 -21.37 -22.92 12.41
CA PRO A 196 -22.79 -22.92 12.74
C PRO A 196 -23.52 -24.12 12.11
N ASP A 197 -24.55 -24.64 12.79
CA ASP A 197 -25.25 -25.88 12.40
C ASP A 197 -25.74 -25.88 10.95
N GLU A 198 -26.21 -24.72 10.46
CA GLU A 198 -26.60 -24.50 9.05
C GLU A 198 -25.51 -24.91 8.05
N PHE A 199 -24.25 -24.65 8.38
CA PHE A 199 -23.11 -24.86 7.49
C PHE A 199 -22.37 -26.17 7.77
N ARG A 200 -22.60 -26.83 8.92
CA ARG A 200 -21.96 -28.12 9.25
C ARG A 200 -22.25 -29.21 8.22
N ALA A 201 -23.48 -29.25 7.70
CA ALA A 201 -23.88 -30.21 6.68
C ALA A 201 -23.17 -30.01 5.31
N LYS A 202 -22.52 -28.87 5.09
CA LYS A 202 -21.79 -28.53 3.86
C LYS A 202 -20.28 -28.77 3.97
N LEU A 203 -19.79 -29.17 5.14
CA LEU A 203 -18.39 -29.56 5.33
C LEU A 203 -18.14 -30.85 4.53
N LYS A 204 -17.07 -30.85 3.73
CA LYS A 204 -16.62 -32.00 2.95
C LYS A 204 -15.55 -32.78 3.70
#